data_AF-A0A4P5XFX8-F1
#
_entry.id   AF-A0A4P5XFX8-F1
#
_cell.length_a   1.000
_cell.length_b   1.000
_cell.length_c   1.000
_cell.angle_alpha   90.00
_cell.angle_beta   90.00
_cell.angle_gamma   90.00
#
_symmetry.space_group_name_H-M   'P 1'
#
loop_
_entity.id
_entity.type
_entity.pdbx_description
1 polymer ?
#
loop_
_entity_poly.entity_id
_entity_poly.type
_entity_poly.pdbx_seq_one_letter_code
_entity_poly.pdbx_strand_id
1 'polypeptide(L)'
;MTTIAVNAAGWSREERELIPADSPLAQYISVNPGRMSGEPCFRGTRVPVQTLFDHLASGDGLVAFLAGFPNVTREVAVGVIELASRGMLEGLRRL
;
A
#
# COMPACT_ATOMS: atom_id res chain seq x y z
N MET A 1 -26.94 -3.51 10.90
CA MET A 1 -26.64 -2.11 11.26
C MET A 1 -25.33 -2.12 12.02
N THR A 2 -24.20 -1.87 11.34
CA THR A 2 -22.88 -1.86 11.99
C THR A 2 -22.62 -0.45 12.50
N THR A 3 -22.54 -0.30 13.83
CA THR A 3 -22.20 0.96 14.48
C THR A 3 -20.74 1.29 14.20
N ILE A 4 -20.47 2.39 13.50
CA ILE A 4 -19.11 2.91 13.30
C ILE A 4 -18.60 3.47 14.64
N ALA A 5 -17.54 2.88 15.18
CA ALA A 5 -16.86 3.40 16.36
C ALA A 5 -16.03 4.64 15.99
N VAL A 6 -16.53 5.83 16.33
CA VAL A 6 -15.83 7.11 16.21
C VAL A 6 -15.04 7.41 17.49
N ASN A 7 -13.82 7.93 17.36
CA ASN A 7 -12.99 8.35 18.49
C ASN A 7 -13.42 9.75 19.02
N ALA A 8 -12.81 10.20 20.12
CA ALA A 8 -13.09 11.50 20.73
C ALA A 8 -12.79 12.72 19.82
N ALA A 9 -12.05 12.52 18.72
CA ALA A 9 -11.77 13.53 17.71
C ALA A 9 -12.76 13.49 16.52
N GLY A 10 -13.80 12.64 16.58
CA GLY A 10 -14.81 12.50 15.54
C GLY A 10 -14.40 11.64 14.34
N TRP A 11 -13.26 10.95 14.39
CA TRP A 11 -12.78 10.07 13.31
C TRP A 11 -13.16 8.62 13.58
N SER A 12 -13.67 7.94 12.56
CA SER A 12 -13.81 6.49 12.63
C SER A 12 -12.45 5.80 12.55
N ARG A 13 -12.32 4.62 13.16
CA ARG A 13 -11.12 3.77 12.98
C ARG A 13 -10.87 3.44 11.49
N GLU A 14 -11.92 3.40 10.68
CA GLU A 14 -11.87 3.08 9.25
C GLU A 14 -11.36 4.24 8.38
N GLU A 15 -11.32 5.47 8.89
CA GLU A 15 -10.81 6.64 8.16
C GLU A 15 -9.36 6.98 8.52
N ARG A 16 -8.77 6.31 9.52
CA ARG A 16 -7.45 6.66 10.04
C ARG A 16 -6.33 6.08 9.17
N GLU A 17 -5.97 6.82 8.15
CA GLU A 17 -4.76 6.59 7.34
C GLU A 17 -3.50 6.95 8.15
N LEU A 18 -2.53 6.03 8.23
CA LEU A 18 -1.27 6.26 8.95
C LEU A 18 -0.21 6.94 8.08
N ILE A 19 -0.32 6.83 6.75
CA ILE A 19 0.58 7.53 5.85
C ILE A 19 0.17 9.01 5.77
N PRO A 20 1.07 9.97 6.06
CA PRO A 20 0.79 11.40 5.91
C PRO A 20 0.37 11.73 4.47
N ALA A 21 -0.61 12.62 4.30
CA ALA A 21 -1.15 12.95 2.97
C ALA A 21 -0.12 13.61 2.03
N ASP A 22 0.90 14.26 2.59
CA ASP A 22 2.02 14.88 1.89
C ASP A 22 3.17 13.89 1.61
N SER A 23 3.07 12.65 2.10
CA SER A 23 4.04 11.61 1.82
C SER A 23 3.95 11.15 0.35
N PRO A 24 5.08 10.93 -0.34
CA PRO A 24 5.07 10.34 -1.67
C PRO A 24 4.46 8.93 -1.69
N LEU A 25 4.36 8.24 -0.55
CA LEU A 25 3.73 6.93 -0.42
C LEU A 25 2.19 7.01 -0.50
N ALA A 26 1.60 8.13 -0.10
CA ALA A 26 0.14 8.26 0.08
C ALA A 26 -0.64 8.05 -1.22
N GLN A 27 -0.01 8.29 -2.37
CA GLN A 27 -0.61 8.09 -3.68
C GLN A 27 -0.72 6.60 -4.07
N TYR A 28 0.12 5.72 -3.51
CA TYR A 28 0.23 4.31 -3.92
C TYR A 28 -0.15 3.31 -2.81
N ILE A 29 0.04 3.67 -1.55
CA ILE A 29 -0.11 2.77 -0.40
C ILE A 29 -1.12 3.37 0.59
N SER A 30 -1.89 2.49 1.22
CA SER A 30 -2.76 2.79 2.36
C SER A 30 -2.40 1.84 3.51
N VAL A 31 -2.26 2.40 4.70
CA VAL A 31 -2.01 1.73 5.97
C VAL A 31 -3.07 2.24 6.94
N ASN A 32 -4.09 1.43 7.19
CA ASN A 32 -5.23 1.84 8.00
C ASN A 32 -5.57 0.75 9.02
N PRO A 33 -5.45 0.99 10.34
CA PRO A 33 -5.71 -0.03 11.36
C PRO A 33 -7.15 -0.58 11.37
N GLY A 34 -8.11 0.17 10.81
CA GLY A 34 -9.49 -0.28 10.60
C GLY A 34 -9.68 -1.13 9.33
N ARG A 35 -8.66 -1.27 8.47
CA ARG A 35 -8.69 -2.07 7.24
C ARG A 35 -7.52 -3.04 7.21
N MET A 36 -7.80 -4.32 6.96
CA MET A 36 -6.74 -5.35 6.89
C MET A 36 -5.81 -5.35 8.13
N SER A 37 -6.34 -4.98 9.31
CA SER A 37 -5.56 -4.86 10.55
C SER A 37 -4.32 -3.95 10.48
N GLY A 38 -4.30 -2.98 9.55
CA GLY A 38 -3.15 -2.10 9.34
C GLY A 38 -2.09 -2.65 8.38
N GLU A 39 -2.35 -3.77 7.69
CA GLU A 39 -1.46 -4.26 6.63
C GLU A 39 -1.33 -3.22 5.51
N PRO A 40 -0.11 -2.85 5.08
CA PRO A 40 0.09 -1.97 3.93
C PRO A 40 -0.51 -2.55 2.67
N CYS A 41 -1.53 -1.88 2.13
CA CYS A 41 -2.24 -2.30 0.93
C CYS A 41 -2.05 -1.28 -0.19
N PHE A 42 -2.18 -1.72 -1.44
CA PHE A 42 -2.29 -0.79 -2.56
C PHE A 42 -3.49 0.14 -2.37
N ARG A 43 -3.30 1.43 -2.62
CA ARG A 43 -4.33 2.46 -2.42
C ARG A 43 -5.61 2.08 -3.15
N GLY A 44 -6.74 2.18 -2.44
CA GLY A 44 -8.05 1.82 -2.98
C GLY A 44 -8.37 0.32 -3.00
N THR A 45 -7.44 -0.54 -2.56
CA THR A 45 -7.63 -2.00 -2.57
C THR A 45 -7.57 -2.61 -1.16
N ARG A 46 -7.68 -3.94 -1.08
CA ARG A 46 -7.30 -4.75 0.08
C ARG A 46 -6.16 -5.72 -0.27
N VAL A 47 -5.41 -5.43 -1.33
CA VAL A 47 -4.30 -6.25 -1.80
C VAL A 47 -3.04 -5.79 -1.06
N PRO A 48 -2.40 -6.64 -0.24
CA PRO A 48 -1.16 -6.29 0.45
C PRO A 48 -0.05 -5.94 -0.54
N VAL A 49 0.79 -4.98 -0.17
CA VAL A 49 1.98 -4.61 -0.95
C VAL A 49 2.96 -5.79 -1.03
N GLN A 50 3.07 -6.58 0.05
CA GLN A 50 3.89 -7.78 0.10
C GLN A 50 3.58 -8.76 -1.04
N THR A 51 2.30 -8.90 -1.42
CA THR A 51 1.86 -9.82 -2.47
C THR A 51 2.53 -9.52 -3.82
N LEU A 52 2.81 -8.25 -4.13
CA LEU A 52 3.56 -7.90 -5.34
C LEU A 52 4.97 -8.49 -5.29
N PHE A 53 5.68 -8.29 -4.18
CA PHE A 53 7.05 -8.79 -4.04
C PHE A 53 7.11 -10.32 -4.00
N ASP A 54 6.10 -10.99 -3.44
CA ASP A 54 6.00 -12.44 -3.47
C ASP A 54 5.87 -12.97 -4.91
N HIS A 55 5.07 -12.33 -5.76
CA HIS A 55 4.95 -12.69 -7.18
C HIS A 55 6.23 -12.41 -7.97
N LEU A 56 6.94 -11.33 -7.63
CA LEU A 56 8.24 -11.05 -8.25
C LEU A 56 9.29 -12.08 -7.83
N ALA A 57 9.26 -12.51 -6.57
CA ALA A 57 10.18 -13.53 -6.03
C ALA A 57 9.87 -14.95 -6.54
N SER A 58 8.61 -15.27 -6.85
CA SER A 58 8.20 -16.55 -7.46
C SER A 58 8.55 -16.64 -8.95
N GLY A 59 8.87 -15.51 -9.60
CA GLY A 59 9.18 -15.43 -11.03
C GLY A 59 7.97 -15.10 -11.93
N ASP A 60 6.78 -14.90 -11.37
CA ASP A 60 5.55 -14.60 -12.12
C ASP A 60 5.60 -13.20 -12.80
N GLY A 61 6.39 -12.28 -12.23
CA GLY A 61 6.60 -10.95 -12.80
C GLY A 61 5.37 -10.03 -12.69
N LEU A 62 5.55 -8.76 -13.08
CA LEU A 62 4.52 -7.73 -12.91
C LEU A 62 3.24 -8.02 -13.72
N VAL A 63 3.36 -8.62 -14.90
CA VAL A 63 2.20 -8.90 -15.76
C VAL A 63 1.28 -9.93 -15.13
N ALA A 64 1.83 -11.01 -14.57
CA ALA A 64 1.03 -12.03 -13.91
C ALA A 64 0.39 -11.50 -12.61
N PHE A 65 1.12 -10.71 -11.83
CA PHE A 65 0.56 -10.03 -10.66
C PHE A 65 -0.66 -9.18 -11.03
N LEU A 66 -0.56 -8.34 -12.07
CA LEU A 66 -1.67 -7.49 -12.50
C LEU A 66 -2.86 -8.30 -13.03
N ALA A 67 -2.62 -9.46 -13.63
CA ALA A 67 -3.69 -10.37 -14.05
C ALA A 67 -4.43 -10.99 -12.84
N GLY A 68 -3.72 -11.28 -11.74
CA GLY A 68 -4.31 -11.76 -10.49
C GLY A 68 -5.05 -10.68 -9.67
N PHE A 69 -4.64 -9.42 -9.82
CA PHE A 69 -5.17 -8.29 -9.05
C PHE A 69 -5.55 -7.10 -9.95
N PRO A 70 -6.61 -7.21 -10.77
CA PRO A 70 -6.98 -6.20 -11.77
C PRO A 70 -7.38 -4.84 -11.18
N ASN A 71 -7.67 -4.78 -9.87
CA ASN A 71 -7.96 -3.53 -9.16
C ASN A 71 -6.69 -2.76 -8.75
N VAL A 72 -5.50 -3.37 -8.90
CA VAL A 72 -4.22 -2.69 -8.78
C VAL A 72 -3.81 -2.25 -10.17
N THR A 73 -3.76 -0.94 -10.40
CA THR A 73 -3.33 -0.44 -11.72
C THR A 73 -1.83 -0.61 -11.91
N ARG A 74 -1.39 -0.65 -13.17
CA ARG A 74 0.04 -0.72 -13.49
C ARG A 74 0.79 0.49 -12.91
N GLU A 75 0.21 1.68 -13.00
CA GLU A 75 0.79 2.92 -12.50
C GLU A 75 1.04 2.83 -10.99
N VAL A 76 0.07 2.30 -10.24
CA VAL A 76 0.19 2.12 -8.79
C VAL A 76 1.23 1.07 -8.45
N ALA A 77 1.24 -0.08 -9.14
CA ALA A 77 2.23 -1.13 -8.90
C ALA A 77 3.67 -0.67 -9.22
N VAL A 78 3.85 0.00 -10.36
CA VAL A 78 5.16 0.55 -10.76
C VAL A 78 5.61 1.65 -9.77
N GLY A 79 4.71 2.53 -9.34
CA GLY A 79 5.02 3.55 -8.35
C GLY A 79 5.53 2.97 -7.02
N VAL A 80 4.97 1.85 -6.57
CA VAL A 80 5.50 1.11 -5.40
C VAL A 80 6.91 0.57 -5.65
N ILE A 81 7.17 -0.04 -6.81
CA ILE A 81 8.49 -0.55 -7.18
C ILE A 81 9.53 0.57 -7.22
N GLU A 82 9.19 1.72 -7.82
CA GLU A 82 10.07 2.88 -7.89
C GLU A 82 10.41 3.45 -6.52
N LEU A 83 9.42 3.57 -5.63
CA LEU A 83 9.65 4.03 -4.26
C LEU A 83 10.51 3.06 -3.46
N ALA A 84 10.28 1.74 -3.60
CA ALA A 84 11.11 0.72 -2.97
C ALA A 84 12.57 0.81 -3.46
N SER A 85 12.78 0.88 -4.77
CA SER A 85 14.11 1.06 -5.36
C SER A 85 14.78 2.34 -4.88
N ARG A 86 14.04 3.46 -4.85
CA ARG A 86 14.57 4.76 -4.41
C ARG A 86 15.02 4.70 -2.95
N GLY A 87 14.17 4.20 -2.06
CA GLY A 87 14.48 4.10 -0.63
C GLY A 87 15.72 3.26 -0.36
N MET A 88 15.84 2.11 -1.03
CA MET A 88 17.04 1.26 -0.94
C MET A 88 18.31 2.00 -1.39
N LEU A 89 18.28 2.60 -2.58
CA LEU A 89 19.44 3.29 -3.16
C LEU A 89 19.83 4.54 -2.35
N GLU A 90 18.85 5.31 -1.88
CA GLU A 90 19.11 6.47 -1.02
C GLU A 90 19.74 6.06 0.32
N GLY A 91 19.28 4.95 0.92
CA GLY A 91 19.90 4.41 2.14
C GLY A 91 21.37 4.06 1.92
N LEU A 92 21.69 3.38 0.82
CA LEU A 92 23.06 3.01 0.48
C LEU A 92 23.95 4.22 0.17
N ARG A 93 23.41 5.28 -0.44
CA ARG A 93 24.16 6.50 -0.76
C ARG A 93 24.51 7.36 0.46
N ARG A 94 23.90 7.07 1.61
CA ARG A 94 24.16 7.77 2.88
C ARG A 94 25.21 7.06 3.75
N LEU A 95 25.69 5.90 3.31
CA LEU A 95 26.83 5.20 3.91
C LEU A 95 28.14 5.90 3.54
#